data_AF-A0A015J8T9-F1
#
_entry.id   AF-A0A015J8T9-F1
#
_cell.length_a   1.000
_cell.length_b   1.000
_cell.length_c   1.000
_cell.angle_alpha   90.00
_cell.angle_beta   90.00
_cell.angle_gamma   90.00
#
_symmetry.space_group_name_H-M   'P 1'
#
loop_
_entity.id
_entity.type
_entity.pdbx_description
1 polymer ?
#
loop_
_entity_poly.entity_id
_entity_poly.type
_entity_poly.pdbx_seq_one_letter_code
_entity_poly.pdbx_strand_id
1 'polypeptide(L)'
;MDQFDNTWAVLCTGHCLRVCPASYSSDQRAIRRAHVALLANLPRGLVAADLSEIADEVSAKSVNIPFFYNSYTNPKPYAYVHFSSATTKESAIGITCALKSIGLTWHKPAEVSSLCHRCGRPSCNPDNCASSRAPQRPSHPWSSNHDKLRELYNKHLPPSHPAKRHNHFAHPANFQQRSYADAAGRKAPSWSHSRSRFSRSRS
;
A
#
# COMPACT_ATOMS: atom_id res chain seq x y z
N MET A 1 -11.64 27.79 -22.25
CA MET A 1 -11.70 26.38 -21.81
C MET A 1 -10.74 26.19 -20.64
N ASP A 2 -10.73 27.13 -19.68
CA ASP A 2 -9.52 27.39 -18.88
C ASP A 2 -9.73 27.06 -17.39
N GLN A 3 -10.90 26.54 -17.04
CA GLN A 3 -11.28 26.22 -15.67
C GLN A 3 -10.31 25.23 -15.01
N PHE A 4 -9.74 24.31 -15.80
CA PHE A 4 -8.80 23.30 -15.32
C PHE A 4 -7.34 23.71 -15.39
N ASP A 5 -7.01 24.90 -15.88
CA ASP A 5 -5.63 25.41 -15.85
C ASP A 5 -5.20 25.79 -14.43
N ASN A 6 -6.12 26.39 -13.69
CA ASN A 6 -5.91 26.78 -12.29
C ASN A 6 -6.33 25.67 -11.29
N THR A 7 -7.17 24.72 -11.71
CA THR A 7 -7.64 23.62 -10.86
C THR A 7 -6.72 22.41 -10.97
N TRP A 8 -5.94 22.14 -9.92
CA TRP A 8 -4.95 21.05 -9.90
C TRP A 8 -5.46 19.80 -9.18
N ALA A 9 -6.46 19.96 -8.33
CA ALA A 9 -7.10 18.86 -7.66
C ALA A 9 -8.53 19.17 -7.27
N VAL A 10 -9.30 18.12 -7.01
CA VAL A 10 -10.66 18.17 -6.47
C VAL A 10 -10.77 17.27 -5.25
N LEU A 11 -11.52 17.70 -4.25
CA LEU A 11 -11.84 16.87 -3.10
C LEU A 11 -13.00 15.94 -3.46
N CYS A 12 -12.80 14.64 -3.27
CA CYS A 12 -13.82 13.61 -3.45
C CYS A 12 -13.77 12.69 -2.23
N THR A 13 -14.90 12.58 -1.53
CA THR A 13 -15.06 11.74 -0.32
C THR A 13 -13.92 11.91 0.70
N GLY A 14 -13.46 13.15 0.91
CA GLY A 14 -12.35 13.47 1.83
C GLY A 14 -10.94 13.31 1.26
N HIS A 15 -10.77 12.72 0.08
CA HIS A 15 -9.50 12.53 -0.59
C HIS A 15 -9.27 13.57 -1.70
N CYS A 16 -8.00 13.89 -1.96
CA CYS A 16 -7.61 14.84 -3.00
C CYS A 16 -7.26 14.10 -4.30
N LEU A 17 -8.11 14.24 -5.31
CA LEU A 17 -7.88 13.67 -6.65
C LEU A 17 -7.16 14.70 -7.51
N ARG A 18 -6.00 14.32 -8.04
CA ARG A 18 -5.24 15.19 -8.95
C ARG A 18 -5.92 15.32 -10.30
N VAL A 19 -6.09 16.55 -10.76
CA VAL A 19 -6.64 16.90 -12.06
C VAL A 19 -5.51 17.34 -13.00
N CYS A 20 -5.51 16.78 -14.19
CA CYS A 20 -4.57 17.11 -15.26
C CYS A 20 -5.31 17.03 -16.59
N PRO A 21 -5.43 18.13 -17.35
CA PRO A 21 -6.04 18.08 -18.67
C PRO A 21 -5.32 17.11 -19.60
N ALA A 22 -6.08 16.36 -20.39
CA ALA A 22 -5.53 15.39 -21.34
C ALA A 22 -4.69 16.06 -22.43
N SER A 23 -5.07 17.28 -22.83
CA SER A 23 -4.36 18.13 -23.80
C SER A 23 -2.98 18.60 -23.35
N TYR A 24 -2.66 18.49 -22.06
CA TYR A 24 -1.37 18.97 -21.56
C TYR A 24 -0.21 18.13 -22.09
N SER A 25 0.83 18.83 -22.56
CA SER A 25 2.11 18.23 -22.91
C SER A 25 2.86 17.70 -21.68
N SER A 26 3.92 16.92 -21.90
CA SER A 26 4.78 16.45 -20.82
C SER A 26 5.34 17.60 -19.97
N ASP A 27 5.76 18.69 -20.63
CA ASP A 27 6.36 19.86 -19.96
C ASP A 27 5.33 20.60 -19.10
N GLN A 28 4.11 20.78 -19.59
CA GLN A 28 3.02 21.37 -18.80
C GLN A 28 2.69 20.52 -17.57
N ARG A 29 2.73 19.18 -17.70
CA ARG A 29 2.56 18.26 -16.57
C ARG A 29 3.75 18.31 -15.60
N ALA A 30 4.96 18.50 -16.11
CA ALA A 30 6.17 18.65 -15.31
C ALA A 30 6.15 19.95 -14.50
N ILE A 31 5.66 21.06 -15.07
CA ILE A 31 5.47 22.33 -14.35
C ILE A 31 4.59 22.12 -13.11
N ARG A 32 3.47 21.38 -13.24
CA ARG A 32 2.61 21.04 -12.08
C ARG A 32 3.27 20.13 -11.03
N ARG A 33 4.45 19.57 -11.32
CA ARG A 33 5.24 18.73 -10.41
C ARG A 33 6.56 19.38 -10.00
N ALA A 34 6.88 20.56 -10.51
CA ALA A 34 8.17 21.21 -10.28
C ALA A 34 8.32 21.72 -8.84
N HIS A 35 7.22 22.24 -8.27
CA HIS A 35 7.24 22.88 -6.96
C HIS A 35 6.43 22.06 -5.96
N VAL A 36 7.13 21.18 -5.24
CA VAL A 36 6.54 20.27 -4.27
C VAL A 36 7.30 20.36 -2.95
N ALA A 37 6.56 20.42 -1.85
CA ALA A 37 7.07 20.24 -0.50
C ALA A 37 6.39 19.05 0.17
N LEU A 38 7.07 18.45 1.15
CA LEU A 38 6.48 17.47 2.03
C LEU A 38 6.07 18.13 3.34
N LEU A 39 4.83 17.89 3.75
CA LEU A 39 4.31 18.29 5.06
C LEU A 39 4.19 17.04 5.92
N ALA A 40 5.06 16.90 6.93
CA ALA A 40 5.18 15.70 7.74
C ALA A 40 4.64 15.90 9.17
N ASN A 41 4.80 14.85 9.99
CA ASN A 41 4.26 14.76 11.34
C ASN A 41 2.72 14.81 11.40
N LEU A 42 2.06 14.25 10.37
CA LEU A 42 0.60 14.20 10.32
C LEU A 42 0.05 13.21 11.36
N PRO A 43 -0.96 13.62 12.14
CA PRO A 43 -1.77 12.72 12.96
C PRO A 43 -2.36 11.56 12.14
N ARG A 44 -2.55 10.39 12.78
CA ARG A 44 -3.18 9.23 12.15
C ARG A 44 -4.64 9.48 11.83
N GLY A 45 -5.11 8.86 10.75
CA GLY A 45 -6.52 8.90 10.35
C GLY A 45 -6.95 10.21 9.69
N LEU A 46 -6.02 11.10 9.38
CA LEU A 46 -6.31 12.29 8.60
C LEU A 46 -6.53 11.96 7.13
N VAL A 47 -7.46 12.70 6.54
CA VAL A 47 -7.72 12.70 5.10
C VAL A 47 -7.32 14.04 4.50
N ALA A 48 -7.21 14.11 3.18
CA ALA A 48 -6.75 15.34 2.52
C ALA A 48 -7.66 16.55 2.78
N ALA A 49 -8.96 16.32 2.96
CA ALA A 49 -9.91 17.37 3.33
C ALA A 49 -9.62 18.00 4.70
N ASP A 50 -9.02 17.27 5.65
CA ASP A 50 -8.61 17.83 6.95
C ASP A 50 -7.46 18.86 6.81
N LEU A 51 -6.81 18.91 5.65
CA LEU A 51 -5.71 19.82 5.34
C LEU A 51 -6.16 21.02 4.50
N SER A 52 -7.47 21.23 4.28
CA SER A 52 -7.96 22.31 3.41
C SER A 52 -7.60 23.70 3.93
N GLU A 53 -7.78 23.96 5.22
CA GLU A 53 -7.47 25.26 5.84
C GLU A 53 -5.98 25.59 5.71
N ILE A 54 -5.12 24.60 6.00
CA ILE A 54 -3.66 24.74 5.83
C ILE A 54 -3.32 24.93 4.35
N ALA A 55 -3.99 24.22 3.44
CA ALA A 55 -3.76 24.35 2.01
C ALA A 55 -4.08 25.78 1.52
N ASP A 56 -5.16 26.38 2.01
CA ASP A 56 -5.54 27.74 1.68
C ASP A 56 -4.55 28.76 2.27
N GLU A 57 -4.18 28.59 3.55
CA GLU A 57 -3.20 29.45 4.23
C GLU A 57 -1.85 29.51 3.50
N VAL A 58 -1.36 28.34 3.06
CA VAL A 58 -0.07 28.24 2.37
C VAL A 58 -0.18 28.42 0.85
N SER A 59 -1.36 28.78 0.35
CA SER A 59 -1.63 28.97 -1.09
C SER A 59 -1.26 27.74 -1.94
N ALA A 60 -1.51 26.54 -1.41
CA ALA A 60 -1.30 25.29 -2.11
C ALA A 60 -2.35 25.08 -3.22
N LYS A 61 -1.92 24.45 -4.32
CA LYS A 61 -2.81 24.05 -5.42
C LYS A 61 -3.42 22.66 -5.22
N SER A 62 -2.72 21.79 -4.51
CA SER A 62 -3.22 20.46 -4.16
C SER A 62 -2.43 19.86 -3.02
N VAL A 63 -3.10 19.09 -2.16
CA VAL A 63 -2.48 18.38 -1.03
C VAL A 63 -2.89 16.90 -1.10
N ASN A 64 -1.92 16.01 -1.29
CA ASN A 64 -2.18 14.58 -1.40
C ASN A 64 -1.51 13.79 -0.27
N ILE A 65 -2.28 12.97 0.43
CA ILE A 65 -1.77 12.05 1.44
C ILE A 65 -1.65 10.65 0.81
N PRO A 66 -0.42 10.15 0.57
CA PRO A 66 -0.22 8.83 -0.01
C PRO A 66 -0.59 7.72 0.96
N PHE A 67 -1.05 6.58 0.42
CA PHE A 67 -1.33 5.37 1.19
C PHE A 67 -0.10 4.45 1.27
N PHE A 68 -0.12 3.49 2.19
CA PHE A 68 0.80 2.36 2.13
C PHE A 68 0.36 1.41 1.02
N TYR A 69 1.33 0.80 0.33
CA TYR A 69 1.06 -0.09 -0.80
C TYR A 69 0.09 -1.24 -0.46
N ASN A 70 0.19 -1.78 0.77
CA ASN A 70 -0.63 -2.90 1.24
C ASN A 70 -1.74 -2.48 2.23
N SER A 71 -2.00 -1.18 2.43
CA SER A 71 -3.02 -0.73 3.38
C SER A 71 -3.66 0.59 2.97
N TYR A 72 -4.98 0.54 2.76
CA TYR A 72 -5.82 1.71 2.51
C TYR A 72 -6.35 2.35 3.79
N THR A 73 -6.30 1.62 4.92
CA THR A 73 -6.88 2.07 6.19
C THR A 73 -6.00 3.10 6.89
N ASN A 74 -4.70 3.07 6.64
CA ASN A 74 -3.74 3.97 7.27
C ASN A 74 -2.99 4.75 6.19
N PRO A 75 -3.24 6.05 6.01
CA PRO A 75 -2.39 6.86 5.16
C PRO A 75 -1.00 7.06 5.79
N LYS A 76 -0.03 7.44 4.97
CA LYS A 76 1.30 7.81 5.43
C LYS A 76 1.24 9.08 6.28
N PRO A 77 2.13 9.24 7.27
CA PRO A 77 2.13 10.38 8.20
C PRO A 77 2.75 11.66 7.59
N TYR A 78 2.61 11.83 6.28
CA TYR A 78 3.06 13.00 5.53
C TYR A 78 2.19 13.22 4.29
N ALA A 79 2.12 14.45 3.81
CA ALA A 79 1.41 14.84 2.59
C ALA A 79 2.37 15.49 1.59
N TYR A 80 2.11 15.29 0.30
CA TYR A 80 2.71 16.07 -0.77
C TYR A 80 1.87 17.31 -1.03
N VAL A 81 2.50 18.48 -0.89
CA VAL A 81 1.88 19.79 -1.15
C VAL A 81 2.46 20.34 -2.44
N HIS A 82 1.59 20.68 -3.39
CA HIS A 82 1.98 21.20 -4.69
C HIS A 82 1.65 22.70 -4.80
N PHE A 83 2.57 23.46 -5.38
CA PHE A 83 2.46 24.90 -5.53
C PHE A 83 2.57 25.32 -7.00
N SER A 84 1.98 26.47 -7.34
CA SER A 84 2.05 27.02 -8.70
C SER A 84 3.42 27.61 -9.05
N SER A 85 4.20 28.05 -8.07
CA SER A 85 5.52 28.66 -8.26
C SER A 85 6.50 28.25 -7.17
N ALA A 86 7.79 28.46 -7.43
CA ALA A 86 8.83 28.35 -6.41
C ALA A 86 8.55 29.36 -5.28
N THR A 87 8.38 30.64 -5.59
CA THR A 87 8.15 31.70 -4.57
C THR A 87 7.08 31.34 -3.54
N THR A 88 5.92 30.84 -3.97
CA THR A 88 4.86 30.41 -3.05
C THR A 88 5.28 29.22 -2.18
N LYS A 89 5.97 28.22 -2.75
CA LYS A 89 6.52 27.08 -2.01
C LYS A 89 7.54 27.53 -0.97
N GLU A 90 8.48 28.41 -1.33
CA GLU A 90 9.48 28.95 -0.41
C GLU A 90 8.83 29.76 0.73
N SER A 91 7.81 30.59 0.45
CA SER A 91 7.02 31.28 1.48
C SER A 91 6.27 30.30 2.39
N ALA A 92 5.63 29.28 1.82
CA ALA A 92 4.90 28.26 2.57
C ALA A 92 5.78 27.49 3.56
N ILE A 93 7.01 27.16 3.17
CA ILE A 93 7.97 26.48 4.05
C ILE A 93 8.35 27.33 5.27
N GLY A 94 8.27 28.67 5.15
CA GLY A 94 8.47 29.59 6.27
C GLY A 94 7.29 29.66 7.25
N ILE A 95 6.12 29.12 6.90
CA ILE A 95 4.92 29.15 7.74
C ILE A 95 4.94 27.95 8.68
N THR A 96 4.80 28.23 9.99
CA THR A 96 4.64 27.19 11.00
C THR A 96 3.18 26.73 11.01
N CYS A 97 2.93 25.50 10.54
CA CYS A 97 1.59 24.93 10.50
C CYS A 97 1.35 24.04 11.72
N ALA A 98 0.15 24.09 12.31
CA ALA A 98 -0.26 23.17 13.36
C ALA A 98 -1.66 22.62 13.07
N LEU A 99 -1.86 21.32 13.32
CA LEU A 99 -3.14 20.66 13.13
C LEU A 99 -3.48 19.86 14.38
N LYS A 100 -4.67 20.10 14.95
CA LYS A 100 -5.11 19.45 16.21
C LYS A 100 -4.07 19.58 17.33
N SER A 101 -3.50 20.77 17.51
CA SER A 101 -2.40 21.10 18.45
C SER A 101 -1.06 20.40 18.20
N ILE A 102 -0.89 19.72 17.05
CA ILE A 102 0.35 19.07 16.65
C ILE A 102 1.03 19.93 15.58
N GLY A 103 2.22 20.43 15.86
CA GLY A 103 3.04 21.17 14.89
C GLY A 103 3.49 20.27 13.74
N LEU A 104 3.31 20.73 12.52
CA LEU A 104 3.72 20.05 11.30
C LEU A 104 5.10 20.53 10.85
N THR A 105 5.84 19.70 10.14
CA THR A 105 7.20 20.03 9.68
C THR A 105 7.33 19.93 8.17
N TRP A 106 7.99 20.93 7.57
CA TRP A 106 8.27 20.96 6.14
C TRP A 106 9.56 20.22 5.80
N HIS A 107 9.54 19.46 4.71
CA HIS A 107 10.67 18.67 4.22
C HIS A 107 10.78 18.73 2.70
N LYS A 108 11.97 18.44 2.18
CA LYS A 108 12.16 18.25 0.73
C LYS A 108 11.66 16.87 0.31
N PRO A 109 11.11 16.70 -0.90
CA PRO A 109 10.70 15.39 -1.40
C PRO A 109 11.81 14.31 -1.35
N ALA A 110 13.07 14.71 -1.52
CA ALA A 110 14.23 13.82 -1.43
C ALA A 110 14.46 13.25 -0.01
N GLU A 111 13.94 13.90 1.03
CA GLU A 111 14.09 13.49 2.43
C GLU A 111 13.00 12.52 2.88
N VAL A 112 12.07 12.12 2.00
CA VAL A 112 10.95 11.24 2.37
C VAL A 112 11.39 9.92 3.01
N SER A 113 12.57 9.42 2.65
CA SER A 113 13.15 8.17 3.16
C SER A 113 13.69 8.30 4.59
N SER A 114 14.01 9.52 5.05
CA SER A 114 14.48 9.76 6.42
C SER A 114 13.34 9.93 7.42
N LEU A 115 12.11 10.09 6.93
CA LEU A 115 10.92 10.24 7.76
C LEU A 115 10.46 8.88 8.30
N CYS A 116 10.14 8.83 9.58
CA CYS A 116 9.57 7.64 10.18
C CYS A 116 8.22 7.29 9.52
N HIS A 117 8.08 6.05 9.05
CA HIS A 117 6.85 5.60 8.42
C HIS A 117 5.64 5.57 9.38
N ARG A 118 5.84 5.61 10.70
CA ARG A 118 4.74 5.58 11.69
C ARG A 118 4.23 6.95 12.10
N CYS A 119 5.13 7.93 12.28
CA CYS A 119 4.80 9.25 12.81
C CYS A 119 5.26 10.42 11.94
N GLY A 120 6.02 10.17 10.87
CA GLY A 120 6.47 11.22 9.94
C GLY A 120 7.58 12.11 10.49
N ARG A 121 8.10 11.87 11.70
CA ARG A 121 9.22 12.66 12.25
C ARG A 121 10.56 12.19 11.69
N PRO A 122 11.49 13.11 11.39
CA PRO A 122 12.87 12.75 11.10
C PRO A 122 13.51 12.12 12.35
N SER A 123 14.47 11.22 12.15
CA SER A 123 15.27 10.60 13.23
C SER A 123 14.47 9.80 14.28
N CYS A 124 13.19 9.53 14.05
CA CYS A 124 12.41 8.68 14.95
C CYS A 124 12.67 7.20 14.64
N ASN A 125 13.18 6.46 15.64
CA ASN A 125 13.33 5.02 15.55
C ASN A 125 11.93 4.36 15.39
N PRO A 126 11.65 3.65 14.28
CA PRO A 126 10.36 3.02 14.04
C PRO A 126 9.96 1.96 15.06
N ASP A 127 10.93 1.28 15.68
CA ASP A 127 10.67 0.19 16.63
C ASP A 127 10.16 0.74 17.98
N ASN A 128 10.71 1.88 18.39
CA ASN A 128 10.38 2.55 19.66
C ASN A 128 9.46 3.76 19.48
N CYS A 129 8.88 3.94 18.29
CA CYS A 129 8.06 5.09 17.97
C CYS A 129 6.83 5.16 18.88
N ALA A 130 6.60 6.25 19.61
CA ALA A 130 5.42 6.39 20.49
C ALA A 130 4.08 6.21 19.74
N SER A 131 4.08 6.49 18.43
CA SER A 131 2.97 6.24 17.52
C SER A 131 2.63 4.76 17.28
N SER A 132 3.51 3.83 17.64
CA SER A 132 3.25 2.38 17.61
C SER A 132 2.35 1.92 18.77
N ARG A 133 2.24 2.71 19.84
CA ARG A 133 1.54 2.34 21.09
C ARG A 133 0.04 2.60 21.07
N ALA A 134 -0.50 3.22 20.02
CA ALA A 134 -1.95 3.30 19.87
C ALA A 134 -2.50 1.87 19.77
N PRO A 135 -3.66 1.58 20.41
CA PRO A 135 -4.20 0.23 20.44
C PRO A 135 -4.21 -0.31 19.02
N GLN A 136 -3.51 -1.42 18.81
CA GLN A 136 -3.75 -2.24 17.63
C GLN A 136 -5.26 -2.42 17.62
N ARG A 137 -5.96 -1.80 16.65
CA ARG A 137 -7.32 -2.21 16.35
C ARG A 137 -7.23 -3.74 16.31
N PRO A 138 -8.01 -4.47 17.13
CA PRO A 138 -7.94 -5.92 17.10
C PRO A 138 -7.95 -6.30 15.64
N SER A 139 -6.95 -7.06 15.20
CA SER A 139 -6.86 -7.50 13.82
C SER A 139 -8.19 -8.19 13.56
N HIS A 140 -9.16 -7.46 12.99
CA HIS A 140 -10.38 -8.07 12.50
C HIS A 140 -9.83 -9.12 11.56
N PRO A 141 -10.05 -10.41 11.85
CA PRO A 141 -9.48 -11.45 11.03
C PRO A 141 -10.07 -11.23 9.65
N TRP A 142 -9.29 -10.63 8.74
CA TRP A 142 -9.67 -10.49 7.34
C TRP A 142 -9.97 -11.90 6.79
N SER A 143 -9.47 -12.96 7.43
CA SER A 143 -9.88 -14.34 7.17
C SER A 143 -11.39 -14.56 7.19
N SER A 144 -12.16 -14.16 8.21
CA SER A 144 -13.56 -14.59 8.32
C SER A 144 -14.45 -14.08 7.18
N ASN A 145 -14.29 -12.82 6.76
CA ASN A 145 -15.04 -12.26 5.64
C ASN A 145 -14.47 -12.69 4.28
N HIS A 146 -13.15 -12.85 4.17
CA HIS A 146 -12.52 -13.35 2.95
C HIS A 146 -12.88 -14.81 2.69
N ASP A 147 -12.99 -15.63 3.74
CA ASP A 147 -13.39 -17.03 3.66
C ASP A 147 -14.84 -17.14 3.17
N LYS A 148 -15.76 -16.33 3.70
CA LYS A 148 -17.15 -16.24 3.20
C LYS A 148 -17.24 -15.75 1.76
N LEU A 149 -16.49 -14.71 1.40
CA LEU A 149 -16.47 -14.19 0.02
C LEU A 149 -15.84 -15.21 -0.94
N ARG A 150 -14.80 -15.92 -0.50
CA ARG A 150 -14.14 -17.00 -1.25
C ARG A 150 -15.04 -18.22 -1.39
N GLU A 151 -15.83 -18.56 -0.38
CA GLU A 151 -16.86 -19.60 -0.44
C GLU A 151 -17.96 -19.25 -1.44
N LEU A 152 -18.46 -18.00 -1.43
CA LEU A 152 -19.43 -17.53 -2.41
C LEU A 152 -18.84 -17.56 -3.82
N TYR A 153 -17.62 -17.09 -4.01
CA TYR A 153 -16.92 -17.19 -5.28
C TYR A 153 -16.80 -18.65 -5.74
N ASN A 154 -16.34 -19.54 -4.85
CA ASN A 154 -16.19 -20.98 -5.06
C ASN A 154 -17.49 -21.69 -5.44
N LYS A 155 -18.61 -21.28 -4.83
CA LYS A 155 -19.96 -21.81 -5.10
C LYS A 155 -20.41 -21.51 -6.54
N HIS A 156 -20.07 -20.33 -7.05
CA HIS A 156 -20.58 -19.84 -8.33
C HIS A 156 -19.61 -20.02 -9.52
N LEU A 157 -18.47 -20.71 -9.36
CA LEU A 157 -17.61 -20.98 -10.51
C LEU A 157 -18.22 -22.01 -11.48
N PRO A 158 -18.04 -21.81 -12.79
CA PRO A 158 -18.46 -22.79 -13.79
C PRO A 158 -17.70 -24.12 -13.62
N PRO A 159 -18.31 -25.27 -13.96
CA PRO A 159 -17.69 -26.60 -13.81
C PRO A 159 -16.37 -26.77 -14.58
N SER A 160 -16.15 -25.99 -15.64
CA SER A 160 -14.93 -25.99 -16.44
C SER A 160 -13.75 -25.25 -15.79
N HIS A 161 -13.95 -24.54 -14.68
CA HIS A 161 -12.92 -23.70 -14.10
C HIS A 161 -11.75 -24.52 -13.49
N PRO A 162 -10.48 -24.20 -13.81
CA PRO A 162 -9.32 -25.00 -13.41
C PRO A 162 -9.15 -25.15 -11.89
N ALA A 163 -9.61 -24.17 -11.10
CA ALA A 163 -9.62 -24.25 -9.64
C ALA A 163 -10.51 -25.38 -9.08
N LYS A 164 -11.58 -25.79 -9.79
CA LYS A 164 -12.42 -26.94 -9.36
C LYS A 164 -11.74 -28.29 -9.60
N ARG A 165 -10.79 -28.36 -10.55
CA ARG A 165 -10.08 -29.60 -10.91
C ARG A 165 -8.94 -29.97 -9.96
N HIS A 166 -8.47 -29.03 -9.13
CA HIS A 166 -7.30 -29.20 -8.26
C HIS A 166 -7.66 -29.15 -6.76
N ASN A 167 -8.91 -29.40 -6.39
CA ASN A 167 -9.33 -29.48 -5.00
C ASN A 167 -8.82 -30.78 -4.34
N HIS A 168 -7.54 -30.81 -3.95
CA HIS A 168 -6.98 -31.86 -3.08
C HIS A 168 -7.57 -31.85 -1.66
N PHE A 169 -8.44 -30.89 -1.33
CA PHE A 169 -9.11 -30.77 -0.03
C PHE A 169 -10.52 -31.39 0.02
N ALA A 170 -10.98 -32.02 -1.06
CA ALA A 170 -12.15 -32.88 -0.98
C ALA A 170 -11.76 -34.18 -0.26
N HIS A 171 -11.74 -34.16 1.08
CA HIS A 171 -11.65 -35.36 1.90
C HIS A 171 -12.85 -36.28 1.54
N PRO A 172 -12.64 -37.49 1.00
CA PRO A 172 -13.67 -38.51 1.09
C PRO A 172 -13.83 -38.84 2.58
N ALA A 173 -15.07 -38.88 3.07
CA ALA A 173 -15.41 -38.97 4.49
C ALA A 173 -14.93 -40.25 5.22
N ASN A 174 -14.18 -41.14 4.57
CA ASN A 174 -13.82 -42.46 5.12
C ASN A 174 -12.35 -42.81 4.87
N PHE A 175 -11.41 -42.13 5.52
CA PHE A 175 -10.06 -42.68 5.67
C PHE A 175 -9.59 -42.51 7.12
N GLN A 176 -9.60 -43.61 7.87
CA GLN A 176 -8.96 -43.69 9.17
C GLN A 176 -7.50 -43.27 9.04
N GLN A 177 -7.14 -42.27 9.84
CA GLN A 177 -5.85 -41.62 9.89
C GLN A 177 -4.78 -42.62 10.34
N ARG A 178 -3.95 -43.10 9.39
CA ARG A 178 -2.80 -43.95 9.74
C ARG A 178 -1.68 -43.11 10.34
N SER A 179 -1.18 -43.57 11.48
CA SER A 179 -0.10 -42.91 12.22
C SER A 179 1.24 -43.17 11.55
N TYR A 180 2.19 -42.25 11.73
CA TYR A 180 3.57 -42.35 11.23
C TYR A 180 4.26 -43.68 11.61
N ALA A 181 3.86 -44.29 12.73
CA ALA A 181 4.35 -45.59 13.18
C ALA A 181 4.01 -46.75 12.20
N ASP A 182 2.88 -46.69 11.49
CA ASP A 182 2.42 -47.76 10.58
C ASP A 182 3.23 -47.83 9.27
N ALA A 183 3.87 -46.72 8.88
CA ALA A 183 4.64 -46.62 7.65
C ALA A 183 6.08 -47.14 7.81
N ALA A 184 6.64 -47.06 9.03
CA ALA A 184 8.03 -47.43 9.30
C ALA A 184 8.28 -48.95 9.40
N GLY A 185 7.22 -49.77 9.51
CA GLY A 185 7.33 -51.22 9.75
C GLY A 185 7.54 -52.10 8.51
N ARG A 186 7.48 -51.58 7.28
CA ARG A 186 7.57 -52.42 6.08
C ARG A 186 8.99 -52.46 5.51
N LYS A 187 9.69 -53.59 5.71
CA LYS A 187 10.90 -53.93 4.93
C LYS A 187 10.54 -54.01 3.44
N ALA A 188 11.31 -53.32 2.59
CA ALA A 188 11.11 -53.30 1.14
C ALA A 188 11.45 -54.66 0.50
N PRO A 189 10.72 -55.13 -0.53
CA PRO A 189 11.14 -56.29 -1.30
C PRO A 189 12.27 -55.89 -2.27
N SER A 190 13.31 -56.71 -2.32
CA SER A 190 14.41 -56.63 -3.27
C SER A 190 13.92 -56.85 -4.71
N TRP A 191 14.18 -55.91 -5.62
CA TRP A 191 13.98 -56.12 -7.06
C TRP A 191 15.32 -56.08 -7.80
N SER A 192 15.62 -57.18 -8.49
CA SER A 192 16.81 -57.45 -9.29
C SER A 192 16.87 -56.58 -10.55
N HIS A 193 18.05 -55.99 -10.81
CA HIS A 193 18.36 -55.19 -12.00
C HIS A 193 18.78 -56.10 -13.18
N SER A 194 18.02 -56.12 -14.26
CA SER A 194 18.55 -56.51 -15.58
C SER A 194 19.11 -55.27 -16.30
N ARG A 195 20.43 -55.22 -16.47
CA ARG A 195 21.15 -54.17 -17.21
C ARG A 195 20.92 -54.29 -18.72
N SER A 196 20.65 -53.18 -19.40
CA SER A 196 21.04 -53.00 -20.80
C SER A 196 21.80 -51.67 -20.94
N ARG A 197 23.00 -51.76 -21.52
CA ARG A 197 23.93 -50.63 -21.76
C ARG A 197 23.48 -49.89 -23.01
N PHE A 198 23.43 -48.56 -22.93
CA PHE A 198 23.59 -47.71 -24.11
C PHE A 198 24.87 -46.89 -23.97
N SER A 199 25.83 -47.20 -24.83
CA SER A 199 27.08 -46.48 -25.08
C SER A 199 26.78 -45.13 -25.75
N ARG A 200 27.28 -44.04 -25.17
CA ARG A 200 27.44 -42.76 -25.86
C ARG A 200 28.93 -42.58 -26.19
N SER A 201 29.28 -42.65 -27.47
CA SER A 201 30.54 -42.15 -27.99
C SER A 201 30.37 -40.68 -28.34
N ARG A 202 31.32 -39.85 -27.91
CA ARG A 202 31.48 -38.45 -28.31
C ARG A 202 32.82 -38.36 -29.05
N SER A 203 32.77 -37.73 -30.23
CA SER A 203 33.88 -37.35 -31.12
C SER A 203 34.59 -38.50 -31.84
#